data_AF-A0A957TJV3-F1
#
_entry.id   AF-A0A957TJV3-F1
#
_cell.length_a   1.000
_cell.length_b   1.000
_cell.length_c   1.000
_cell.angle_alpha   90.00
_cell.angle_beta   90.00
_cell.angle_gamma   90.00
#
_symmetry.space_group_name_H-M   'P 1'
#
loop_
_entity.id
_entity.type
_entity.pdbx_description
1 polymer ?
#
loop_
_entity_poly.entity_id
_entity_poly.type
_entity_poly.pdbx_seq_one_letter_code
_entity_poly.pdbx_strand_id
1 'polypeptide(L)'
;MMPSDPFEQGLAAGETAAAAAGNSSPTAANGGRMYVRTQGFGSTDAELRFLQRCGVRHKAATFPFHPGVGWKLDELLQERERHEAFGLTLDMSLLPIYEQFPHIIQYGKSPERDREID
;
A
#
# COMPACT_ATOMS: atom_id res chain seq x y z
N MET A 1 -24.33 10.91 -29.77
CA MET A 1 -23.19 11.31 -28.90
C MET A 1 -23.50 10.74 -27.54
N MET A 2 -22.80 9.69 -27.11
CA MET A 2 -23.06 9.08 -25.79
C MET A 2 -22.56 10.05 -24.71
N PRO A 3 -23.32 10.28 -23.63
CA PRO A 3 -22.83 11.09 -22.52
C PRO A 3 -21.54 10.47 -21.97
N SER A 4 -20.55 11.32 -21.70
CA SER A 4 -19.27 10.95 -21.09
C SER A 4 -19.52 10.16 -19.79
N ASP A 5 -18.71 9.13 -19.55
CA ASP A 5 -18.74 8.33 -18.31
C ASP A 5 -18.79 9.26 -17.07
N PRO A 6 -19.67 9.01 -16.09
CA PRO A 6 -19.72 9.78 -14.84
C PRO A 6 -18.35 9.93 -14.15
N PHE A 7 -17.45 8.97 -14.34
CA PHE A 7 -16.06 9.02 -13.91
C PHE A 7 -15.28 10.16 -14.56
N GLU A 8 -15.38 10.30 -15.89
CA GLU A 8 -14.70 11.35 -16.66
C GLU A 8 -15.21 12.75 -16.28
N GLN A 9 -16.51 12.87 -16.02
CA GLN A 9 -17.10 14.13 -15.55
C GLN A 9 -16.59 14.50 -14.15
N GLY A 10 -16.51 13.52 -13.23
CA GLY A 10 -15.96 13.73 -11.89
C GLY A 10 -14.48 14.11 -11.91
N LEU A 11 -13.69 13.50 -12.81
CA LEU A 11 -12.27 13.82 -12.98
C LEU A 11 -12.08 15.27 -13.47
N ALA A 12 -12.80 15.66 -14.53
CA ALA A 12 -12.72 17.01 -15.08
C ALA A 12 -13.14 18.10 -14.07
N ALA A 13 -14.18 17.84 -13.28
CA ALA A 13 -14.61 18.75 -12.21
C ALA A 13 -13.55 18.88 -11.10
N GLY A 14 -12.93 17.75 -10.72
CA GLY A 14 -11.84 17.73 -9.73
C GLY A 14 -10.60 18.48 -10.18
N GLU A 15 -10.18 18.28 -11.44
CA GLU A 15 -9.04 18.99 -12.04
C GLU A 15 -9.29 20.51 -12.12
N THR A 16 -10.50 20.91 -12.49
CA THR A 16 -10.90 22.33 -12.53
C THR A 16 -10.87 22.96 -11.15
N ALA A 17 -11.36 22.26 -10.12
CA ALA A 17 -11.31 22.72 -8.74
C ALA A 17 -9.87 22.82 -8.20
N ALA A 18 -9.00 21.86 -8.54
CA ALA A 18 -7.59 21.86 -8.15
C ALA A 18 -6.81 22.99 -8.83
N ALA A 19 -7.07 23.26 -10.11
CA ALA A 19 -6.45 24.37 -10.85
C ALA A 19 -6.83 25.75 -10.26
N ALA A 20 -8.05 25.89 -9.74
CA ALA A 20 -8.52 27.11 -9.09
C ALA A 20 -7.87 27.36 -7.70
N ALA A 21 -7.28 26.34 -7.06
CA ALA A 21 -6.73 26.44 -5.71
C ALA A 21 -5.36 27.15 -5.62
N GLY A 22 -4.74 27.49 -6.76
CA GLY A 22 -3.47 28.23 -6.81
C GLY A 22 -2.24 27.40 -6.41
N ASN A 23 -1.06 27.78 -6.94
CA ASN A 23 0.18 27.05 -6.66
C ASN A 23 0.68 27.31 -5.23
N SER A 24 0.93 26.23 -4.49
CA SER A 24 1.63 26.28 -3.19
C SER A 24 3.11 26.62 -3.37
N SER A 25 3.68 27.34 -2.40
CA SER A 25 5.08 27.79 -2.37
C SER A 25 6.09 26.66 -2.58
N PRO A 26 7.24 26.93 -3.24
CA PRO A 26 8.22 25.90 -3.58
C PRO A 26 8.86 25.38 -2.30
N THR A 27 8.75 24.07 -2.09
CA THR A 27 9.20 23.40 -0.89
C THR A 27 10.64 22.89 -1.10
N ALA A 28 11.54 23.07 -0.11
CA ALA A 28 13.00 22.84 -0.18
C ALA A 28 13.44 21.36 -0.39
N ALA A 29 14.26 21.07 -1.40
CA ALA A 29 15.08 19.87 -1.74
C ALA A 29 14.53 18.42 -1.50
N ASN A 30 13.79 18.15 -0.42
CA ASN A 30 12.78 17.08 -0.31
C ASN A 30 11.32 17.63 -0.29
N GLY A 31 11.18 18.92 -0.57
CA GLY A 31 10.20 19.74 0.14
C GLY A 31 10.37 19.65 1.67
N GLY A 32 9.65 20.37 2.50
CA GLY A 32 9.44 19.96 3.90
C GLY A 32 8.40 18.85 3.99
N ARG A 33 8.35 17.91 3.04
CA ARG A 33 7.23 16.95 2.90
C ARG A 33 7.45 15.76 3.84
N MET A 34 6.44 15.45 4.65
CA MET A 34 6.44 14.26 5.47
C MET A 34 6.36 13.01 4.59
N TYR A 35 7.16 12.00 4.93
CA TYR A 35 7.07 10.67 4.33
C TYR A 35 5.92 9.90 5.00
N VAL A 36 4.74 9.92 4.39
CA VAL A 36 3.52 9.32 4.95
C VAL A 36 3.25 7.96 4.33
N ARG A 37 2.95 6.97 5.17
CA ARG A 37 2.58 5.60 4.79
C ARG A 37 1.24 5.21 5.39
N THR A 38 0.57 4.24 4.77
CA THR A 38 -0.56 3.53 5.39
C THR A 38 -0.22 2.06 5.64
N GLN A 39 -0.56 1.55 6.82
CA GLN A 39 -0.38 0.14 7.18
C GLN A 39 -1.65 -0.68 6.93
N GLY A 40 -2.80 -0.23 7.44
CA GLY A 40 -4.09 -0.91 7.31
C GLY A 40 -4.97 -0.30 6.23
N PHE A 41 -5.08 -0.98 5.09
CA PHE A 41 -6.09 -0.72 4.06
C PHE A 41 -6.20 -1.93 3.15
N GLY A 42 -7.35 -2.16 2.53
CA GLY A 42 -7.50 -3.24 1.57
C GLY A 42 -6.68 -3.00 0.29
N SER A 43 -6.71 -3.99 -0.59
CA SER A 43 -5.94 -4.04 -1.83
C SER A 43 -6.82 -4.36 -3.04
N THR A 44 -8.12 -4.09 -2.99
CA THR A 44 -8.96 -4.08 -4.18
C THR A 44 -8.62 -2.88 -5.07
N ASP A 45 -8.86 -2.97 -6.37
CA ASP A 45 -8.53 -1.88 -7.31
C ASP A 45 -9.26 -0.57 -6.94
N ALA A 46 -10.49 -0.66 -6.41
CA ALA A 46 -11.24 0.49 -5.94
C ALA A 46 -10.56 1.16 -4.74
N GLU A 47 -10.03 0.37 -3.81
CA GLU A 47 -9.28 0.83 -2.64
C GLU A 47 -7.93 1.45 -3.04
N LEU A 48 -7.20 0.82 -3.96
CA LEU A 48 -5.93 1.34 -4.44
C LEU A 48 -6.11 2.67 -5.19
N ARG A 49 -7.16 2.79 -6.03
CA ARG A 49 -7.53 4.07 -6.66
C ARG A 49 -7.95 5.12 -5.65
N PHE A 50 -8.65 4.73 -4.58
CA PHE A 50 -8.98 5.64 -3.49
C PHE A 50 -7.72 6.20 -2.82
N LEU A 51 -6.78 5.34 -2.44
CA LEU A 51 -5.50 5.75 -1.85
C LEU A 51 -4.70 6.67 -2.78
N GLN A 52 -4.67 6.35 -4.07
CA GLN A 52 -4.01 7.16 -5.09
C GLN A 52 -4.56 8.60 -5.12
N ARG A 53 -5.90 8.75 -5.10
CA ARG A 53 -6.60 10.04 -5.07
C ARG A 53 -6.35 10.82 -3.77
N CYS A 54 -6.18 10.13 -2.65
CA CYS A 54 -5.81 10.74 -1.37
C CYS A 54 -4.34 11.17 -1.30
N GLY A 55 -3.56 11.00 -2.37
CA GLY A 55 -2.14 11.37 -2.39
C GLY A 55 -1.23 10.38 -1.66
N VAL A 56 -1.75 9.21 -1.28
CA VAL A 56 -0.92 8.15 -0.67
C VAL A 56 -0.01 7.57 -1.74
N ARG A 57 1.26 7.37 -1.37
CA ARG A 57 2.31 6.81 -2.25
C ARG A 57 3.00 5.60 -1.66
N HIS A 58 2.82 5.34 -0.37
CA HIS A 58 3.51 4.29 0.35
C HIS A 58 2.54 3.49 1.20
N LYS A 59 2.58 2.16 1.05
CA LYS A 59 1.63 1.24 1.71
C LYS A 59 2.34 -0.01 2.20
N ALA A 60 1.88 -0.56 3.33
CA ALA A 60 2.22 -1.92 3.73
C ALA A 60 1.39 -2.95 2.95
N ALA A 61 2.00 -4.08 2.58
CA ALA A 61 1.33 -5.18 1.91
C ALA A 61 1.29 -6.44 2.78
N THR A 62 0.22 -7.20 2.60
CA THR A 62 0.14 -8.59 3.06
C THR A 62 0.53 -9.47 1.89
N PHE A 63 1.64 -10.21 2.05
CA PHE A 63 2.09 -11.14 1.02
C PHE A 63 1.57 -12.55 1.31
N PRO A 64 1.23 -13.33 0.26
CA PRO A 64 0.82 -14.71 0.45
C PRO A 64 1.92 -15.53 1.13
N PHE A 65 1.58 -16.17 2.24
CA PHE A 65 2.48 -17.06 2.98
C PHE A 65 1.99 -18.51 2.86
N HIS A 66 2.91 -19.43 2.59
CA HIS A 66 2.63 -20.86 2.43
C HIS A 66 3.26 -21.65 3.58
N PRO A 67 2.46 -22.32 4.44
CA PRO A 67 3.01 -23.16 5.51
C PRO A 67 4.00 -24.21 4.98
N GLY A 68 5.18 -24.28 5.58
CA GLY A 68 6.25 -25.22 5.20
C GLY A 68 7.10 -24.82 3.98
N VAL A 69 6.71 -23.76 3.25
CA VAL A 69 7.47 -23.24 2.09
C VAL A 69 7.93 -21.79 2.32
N GLY A 70 7.13 -20.99 3.03
CA GLY A 70 7.38 -19.57 3.24
C GLY A 70 6.75 -18.70 2.16
N TRP A 71 7.43 -17.60 1.82
CA TRP A 71 7.05 -16.71 0.73
C TRP A 71 7.69 -17.13 -0.59
N LYS A 72 6.91 -17.09 -1.67
CA LYS A 72 7.43 -17.33 -3.02
C LYS A 72 7.77 -16.01 -3.68
N LEU A 73 8.98 -15.91 -4.23
CA LEU A 73 9.47 -14.69 -4.87
C LEU A 73 8.51 -14.17 -5.96
N ASP A 74 7.98 -15.06 -6.81
CA ASP A 74 7.09 -14.67 -7.91
C ASP A 74 5.80 -13.99 -7.40
N GLU A 75 5.24 -14.48 -6.29
CA GLU A 75 4.05 -13.89 -5.69
C GLU A 75 4.36 -12.53 -5.03
N LEU A 76 5.55 -12.38 -4.43
CA LEU A 76 6.02 -11.09 -3.92
C LEU A 76 6.17 -10.06 -5.05
N LEU A 77 6.76 -10.47 -6.17
CA LEU A 77 6.96 -9.62 -7.34
C LEU A 77 5.62 -9.23 -7.96
N GLN A 78 4.68 -10.17 -8.08
CA GLN A 78 3.34 -9.91 -8.61
C GLN A 78 2.60 -8.88 -7.75
N GLU A 79 2.66 -9.00 -6.42
CA GLU A 79 2.02 -8.03 -5.52
C GLU A 79 2.69 -6.66 -5.57
N ARG A 80 4.02 -6.60 -5.69
CA ARG A 80 4.75 -5.35 -5.91
C ARG A 80 4.29 -4.67 -7.20
N GLU A 81 4.34 -5.37 -8.33
CA GLU A 81 3.97 -4.84 -9.65
C GLU A 81 2.52 -4.37 -9.69
N ARG A 82 1.62 -5.12 -9.05
CA ARG A 82 0.22 -4.74 -8.93
C ARG A 82 0.05 -3.41 -8.22
N HIS A 83 0.72 -3.18 -7.09
CA HIS A 83 0.62 -1.92 -6.35
C HIS A 83 1.33 -0.76 -7.09
N GLU A 84 2.47 -1.04 -7.72
CA GLU A 84 3.20 -0.06 -8.55
C GLU A 84 2.36 0.46 -9.72
N ALA A 85 1.50 -0.38 -10.32
CA ALA A 85 0.56 0.03 -11.36
C ALA A 85 -0.45 1.12 -10.90
N PHE A 86 -0.68 1.25 -9.58
CA PHE A 86 -1.49 2.33 -8.99
C PHE A 86 -0.64 3.50 -8.46
N GLY A 87 0.66 3.51 -8.71
CA GLY A 87 1.59 4.53 -8.22
C GLY A 87 1.89 4.42 -6.72
N LEU A 88 1.80 3.20 -6.17
CA LEU A 88 2.12 2.91 -4.77
C LEU A 88 3.42 2.12 -4.68
N THR A 89 4.26 2.47 -3.71
CA THR A 89 5.43 1.70 -3.31
C THR A 89 5.13 0.90 -2.05
N LEU A 90 5.53 -0.37 -2.05
CA LEU A 90 5.42 -1.25 -0.90
C LEU A 90 6.68 -1.15 -0.04
N ASP A 91 6.56 -0.45 1.08
CA ASP A 91 7.71 -0.19 1.98
C ASP A 91 7.81 -1.18 3.15
N MET A 92 6.76 -1.97 3.37
CA MET A 92 6.63 -2.82 4.55
C MET A 92 5.76 -4.05 4.24
N SER A 93 6.10 -5.18 4.87
CA SER A 93 5.27 -6.37 4.92
C SER A 93 4.52 -6.46 6.24
N LEU A 94 3.24 -6.80 6.17
CA LEU A 94 2.46 -7.24 7.32
C LEU A 94 2.65 -8.76 7.46
N LEU A 95 3.38 -9.17 8.49
CA LEU A 95 3.59 -10.58 8.80
C LEU A 95 2.31 -11.19 9.43
N PRO A 96 1.90 -12.41 9.04
CA PRO A 96 0.72 -13.10 9.57
C PRO A 96 1.00 -13.70 10.97
N ILE A 97 1.48 -12.88 11.90
CA ILE A 97 2.00 -13.29 13.21
C ILE A 97 0.96 -13.98 14.10
N TYR A 98 -0.32 -13.64 13.99
CA TYR A 98 -1.34 -14.25 14.85
C TYR A 98 -1.79 -15.64 14.35
N GLU A 99 -1.63 -15.90 13.05
CA GLU A 99 -2.15 -17.11 12.40
C GLU A 99 -1.04 -18.13 12.14
N GLN A 100 0.15 -17.65 11.75
CA GLN A 100 1.27 -18.47 11.30
C GLN A 100 2.46 -18.46 12.26
N PHE A 101 2.62 -17.41 13.07
CA PHE A 101 3.79 -17.23 13.95
C PHE A 101 3.43 -16.80 15.39
N PRO A 102 2.54 -17.53 16.08
CA PRO A 102 1.96 -17.09 17.34
C PRO A 102 3.01 -16.92 18.45
N HIS A 103 4.14 -17.60 18.39
CA HIS A 103 5.15 -17.57 19.44
C HIS A 103 6.01 -16.29 19.38
N ILE A 104 6.03 -15.57 18.27
CA ILE A 104 6.79 -14.31 18.12
C ILE A 104 6.30 -13.22 19.11
N ILE A 105 4.99 -13.12 19.33
CA ILE A 105 4.41 -12.07 20.22
C ILE A 105 3.95 -12.60 21.58
N GLN A 106 3.53 -13.87 21.68
CA GLN A 106 2.87 -14.40 22.89
C GLN A 106 3.82 -14.94 23.97
N TYR A 107 4.95 -14.26 24.23
CA TYR A 107 6.01 -14.75 25.15
C TYR A 107 6.57 -16.13 24.76
N GLY A 108 6.63 -16.44 23.46
CA GLY A 108 7.17 -17.69 22.97
C GLY A 108 8.57 -17.95 23.51
N LYS A 109 8.81 -19.18 23.94
CA LYS A 109 10.11 -19.63 24.44
C LYS A 109 10.88 -20.29 23.30
N SER A 110 12.19 -20.37 23.49
CA SER A 110 13.02 -21.26 22.67
C SER A 110 12.63 -22.71 22.95
N PRO A 111 12.57 -23.60 21.95
CA PRO A 111 13.01 -23.39 20.55
C PRO A 111 11.92 -22.89 19.59
N GLU A 112 10.64 -22.89 19.97
CA GLU A 112 9.54 -22.63 19.03
C GLU A 112 9.58 -21.21 18.46
N ARG A 113 9.82 -20.21 19.31
CA ARG A 113 9.98 -18.81 18.86
C ARG A 113 11.13 -18.66 17.87
N ASP A 114 12.25 -19.32 18.13
CA ASP A 114 13.46 -19.17 17.32
C ASP A 114 13.24 -19.80 15.93
N ARG A 115 12.57 -20.96 15.87
CA ARG A 115 12.16 -21.60 14.60
C ARG A 115 11.17 -20.78 13.76
N GLU A 116 10.36 -19.93 14.38
CA GLU A 116 9.41 -19.05 13.68
C GLU A 116 10.05 -17.73 13.21
N ILE A 117 11.16 -17.33 13.85
CA ILE A 117 11.93 -16.13 13.47
C ILE A 117 12.89 -16.45 12.32
N ASP A 118 13.52 -17.64 12.36
CA ASP A 118 14.41 -18.15 11.32
C ASP A 118 13.68 -18.38 9.98
#